data_AF-A0A428YT16-F1
#
_entry.id   AF-A0A428YT16-F1
#
_cell.length_a   1.000
_cell.length_b   1.000
_cell.length_c   1.000
_cell.angle_alpha   90.00
_cell.angle_beta   90.00
_cell.angle_gamma   90.00
#
_symmetry.space_group_name_H-M   'P 1'
#
loop_
_entity.id
_entity.type
_entity.pdbx_description
1 polymer ?
#
loop_
_entity_poly.entity_id
_entity_poly.type
_entity_poly.pdbx_seq_one_letter_code
_entity_poly.pdbx_strand_id
1 'polypeptide(L)'
;MFVHFGLYAVAARHEWVMNREEIEAERYARYADVFDPDLFDAAALARTAKQAGARYVVLTAKHHEGFCLWDTATTDFSAAEALMAMCRELQPHMIVNDRLGIPGDLVTPEQYQPSRPLERDGVPVLWEACQTAPRDAALFAAIGEWMHRHRRAVHGAGPSAFTAPSGVTYTQRGDRLYACLFDWPFGLLHLPDLAGRVRFARLLHDGSELRMREIPQAQQAFNMNPAAPPPGTLTLTLPTRKPEVALPVIELLLWDSP
;
A
#
# COMPACT_ATOMS: atom_id res chain seq x y z
N MET A 1 7.11 2.77 6.31
CA MET A 1 7.74 4.00 5.74
C MET A 1 9.20 3.70 5.48
N PHE A 2 9.68 3.89 4.25
CA PHE A 2 11.11 3.75 3.93
C PHE A 2 11.83 5.09 4.12
N VAL A 3 13.02 5.04 4.70
CA VAL A 3 13.86 6.23 4.91
C VAL A 3 15.23 5.95 4.31
N HIS A 4 15.53 6.66 3.22
CA HIS A 4 16.85 6.69 2.60
C HIS A 4 17.57 7.94 3.11
N PHE A 5 18.58 7.75 3.96
CA PHE A 5 19.40 8.83 4.50
C PHE A 5 20.85 8.37 4.65
N GLY A 6 21.79 9.20 4.18
CA GLY A 6 23.22 8.89 4.12
C GLY A 6 24.01 10.03 3.46
N LEU A 7 25.28 9.79 3.14
CA LEU A 7 26.19 10.81 2.59
C LEU A 7 25.70 11.43 1.28
N TYR A 8 24.97 10.67 0.45
CA TYR A 8 24.33 11.17 -0.76
C TYR A 8 23.32 12.31 -0.49
N ALA A 9 22.84 12.48 0.74
CA ALA A 9 22.01 13.63 1.11
C ALA A 9 22.78 14.95 1.05
N VAL A 10 24.10 14.95 1.28
CA VAL A 10 24.97 16.13 1.10
C VAL A 10 25.07 16.50 -0.38
N ALA A 11 25.15 15.51 -1.25
CA ALA A 11 25.16 15.72 -2.70
C ALA A 11 23.80 16.20 -3.23
N ALA A 12 22.70 15.83 -2.57
CA ALA A 12 21.33 16.28 -2.81
C ALA A 12 20.79 16.09 -4.24
N ARG A 13 21.24 15.04 -4.94
CA ARG A 13 20.79 14.70 -6.31
C ARG A 13 20.03 13.38 -6.36
N HIS A 14 20.71 12.29 -6.00
CA HIS A 14 20.13 10.94 -5.85
C HIS A 14 21.13 10.02 -5.13
N GLU A 15 20.65 8.90 -4.62
CA GLU A 15 21.46 7.91 -3.88
C GLU A 15 22.50 7.20 -4.76
N TRP A 16 22.29 7.16 -6.09
CA TRP A 16 23.24 6.60 -7.06
C TRP A 16 24.32 7.59 -7.54
N VAL A 17 24.52 8.72 -6.86
CA VAL A 17 25.38 9.82 -7.35
C VAL A 17 26.82 9.41 -7.58
N MET A 18 27.36 8.53 -6.73
CA MET A 18 28.73 8.02 -6.90
C MET A 18 28.87 7.24 -8.21
N ASN A 19 27.92 6.36 -8.52
CA ASN A 19 27.97 5.49 -9.68
C ASN A 19 27.61 6.23 -10.98
N ARG A 20 26.49 6.96 -11.01
CA ARG A 20 26.00 7.59 -12.24
C ARG A 20 26.83 8.79 -12.68
N GLU A 21 27.51 9.45 -11.76
CA GLU A 21 28.40 10.58 -12.06
C GLU A 21 29.88 10.17 -12.00
N GLU A 22 30.17 8.86 -11.88
CA GLU A 22 31.52 8.31 -11.89
C GLU A 22 32.45 9.04 -10.91
N ILE A 23 31.96 9.29 -9.69
CA ILE A 23 32.72 9.98 -8.65
C ILE A 23 33.68 9.00 -7.99
N GLU A 24 34.98 9.29 -8.09
CA GLU A 24 36.04 8.57 -7.38
C GLU A 24 35.75 8.44 -5.87
N ALA A 25 36.06 7.28 -5.29
CA ALA A 25 35.72 6.96 -3.91
C ALA A 25 36.29 7.96 -2.90
N GLU A 26 37.54 8.40 -3.09
CA GLU A 26 38.19 9.40 -2.25
C GLU A 26 37.51 10.76 -2.34
N ARG A 27 36.96 11.09 -3.52
CA ARG A 27 36.21 12.33 -3.72
C ARG A 27 34.84 12.24 -3.06
N TYR A 28 34.16 11.11 -3.16
CA TYR A 28 32.87 10.88 -2.50
C TYR A 28 33.02 10.88 -0.97
N ALA A 29 34.09 10.31 -0.44
CA ALA A 29 34.38 10.25 0.99
C ALA A 29 34.43 11.63 1.66
N ARG A 30 34.78 12.70 0.91
CA ARG A 30 34.77 14.09 1.41
C ARG A 30 33.40 14.58 1.84
N TYR A 31 32.30 13.97 1.37
CA TYR A 31 30.98 14.29 1.90
C TYR A 31 30.87 13.97 3.40
N ALA A 32 31.64 13.01 3.91
CA ALA A 32 31.68 12.70 5.35
C ALA A 32 32.30 13.84 6.17
N ASP A 33 33.25 14.59 5.61
CA ASP A 33 33.92 15.72 6.30
C ASP A 33 32.95 16.85 6.66
N VAL A 34 31.82 16.93 5.95
CA VAL A 34 30.79 17.96 6.11
C VAL A 34 29.42 17.37 6.47
N PHE A 35 29.35 16.07 6.75
CA PHE A 35 28.10 15.42 7.13
C PHE A 35 27.81 15.68 8.61
N ASP A 36 27.14 16.79 8.88
CA ASP A 36 26.69 17.20 10.20
C ASP A 36 25.16 17.43 10.20
N PRO A 37 24.35 16.39 10.45
CA PRO A 37 22.89 16.51 10.43
C PRO A 37 22.37 17.07 11.76
N ASP A 38 22.80 18.27 12.12
CA ASP A 38 22.49 18.98 13.37
C ASP A 38 20.97 19.21 13.62
N LEU A 39 20.18 19.29 12.54
CA LEU A 39 18.73 19.42 12.57
C LEU A 39 17.97 18.07 12.51
N PHE A 40 18.67 16.92 12.56
CA PHE A 40 18.02 15.62 12.50
C PHE A 40 17.27 15.30 13.80
N ASP A 41 15.94 15.21 13.71
CA ASP A 41 15.06 14.76 14.79
C ASP A 41 14.42 13.41 14.44
N ALA A 42 15.00 12.32 14.96
CA ALA A 42 14.44 10.98 14.82
C ALA A 42 13.03 10.85 15.44
N ALA A 43 12.75 11.59 16.51
CA ALA A 43 11.43 11.59 17.12
C ALA A 43 10.41 12.33 16.25
N ALA A 44 10.80 13.39 15.54
CA ALA A 44 9.94 14.02 14.52
C ALA A 44 9.61 13.04 13.40
N LEU A 45 10.61 12.32 12.89
CA LEU A 45 10.41 11.30 11.86
C LEU A 45 9.43 10.20 12.32
N ALA A 46 9.59 9.71 13.54
CA ALA A 46 8.69 8.71 14.13
C ALA A 46 7.27 9.26 14.33
N ARG A 47 7.14 10.53 14.76
CA ARG A 47 5.83 11.21 14.88
C ARG A 47 5.16 11.33 13.51
N THR A 48 5.88 11.76 12.48
CA THR A 48 5.36 11.87 11.10
C THR A 48 4.92 10.51 10.58
N ALA A 49 5.74 9.46 10.73
CA ALA A 49 5.37 8.11 10.33
C ALA A 49 4.07 7.65 10.99
N LYS A 50 3.96 7.83 12.32
CA LYS A 50 2.78 7.44 13.09
C LYS A 50 1.54 8.24 12.68
N GLN A 51 1.68 9.56 12.48
CA GLN A 51 0.59 10.44 12.04
C GLN A 51 0.10 10.09 10.63
N ALA A 52 1.01 9.72 9.73
CA ALA A 52 0.70 9.21 8.40
C ALA A 52 0.04 7.81 8.43
N GLY A 53 -0.07 7.18 9.60
CA GLY A 53 -0.69 5.86 9.77
C GLY A 53 0.27 4.68 9.54
N ALA A 54 1.56 4.92 9.31
CA ALA A 54 2.52 3.84 9.15
C ALA A 54 2.64 2.98 10.43
N ARG A 55 2.85 1.68 10.26
CA ARG A 55 2.99 0.71 11.37
C ARG A 55 4.42 0.25 11.62
N TYR A 56 5.32 0.56 10.70
CA TYR A 56 6.75 0.24 10.77
C TYR A 56 7.54 1.23 9.91
N VAL A 57 8.84 1.29 10.17
CA VAL A 57 9.82 2.09 9.43
C VAL A 57 10.98 1.19 9.06
N VAL A 58 11.46 1.30 7.82
CA VAL A 58 12.69 0.65 7.36
C VAL A 58 13.70 1.75 7.06
N LEU A 59 14.84 1.72 7.76
CA LEU A 59 15.90 2.71 7.63
C LEU A 59 17.09 2.10 6.89
N THR A 60 17.69 2.85 5.98
CA THR A 60 18.96 2.48 5.34
C THR A 60 20.09 2.47 6.38
N ALA A 61 20.47 1.30 6.87
CA ALA A 61 21.64 1.15 7.75
C ALA A 61 22.98 1.31 6.99
N LYS A 62 23.00 0.85 5.74
CA LYS A 62 24.08 1.02 4.76
C LYS A 62 23.47 1.00 3.36
N HIS A 63 23.96 1.84 2.47
CA HIS A 63 23.52 1.90 1.08
C HIS A 63 24.67 1.44 0.14
N HIS A 64 24.48 1.48 -1.18
CA HIS A 64 25.36 0.83 -2.17
C HIS A 64 26.81 1.34 -2.18
N GLU A 65 27.13 2.45 -1.51
CA GLU A 65 28.49 2.98 -1.35
C GLU A 65 29.44 2.13 -0.45
N GLY A 66 29.12 0.86 -0.15
CA GLY A 66 29.99 -0.06 0.62
C GLY A 66 29.71 -1.56 0.44
N PHE A 67 30.69 -2.40 0.85
CA PHE A 67 30.90 -3.84 0.55
C PHE A 67 29.68 -4.80 0.52
N CYS A 68 29.73 -5.83 -0.30
CA CYS A 68 28.59 -6.60 -0.80
C CYS A 68 28.45 -8.00 -0.20
N LEU A 69 27.22 -8.49 0.05
CA LEU A 69 26.92 -9.79 0.71
C LEU A 69 25.82 -10.65 0.01
N TRP A 70 25.52 -10.43 -1.28
CA TRP A 70 24.38 -11.09 -1.95
C TRP A 70 24.75 -12.37 -2.72
N ASP A 71 23.74 -13.18 -3.04
CA ASP A 71 23.87 -14.42 -3.81
C ASP A 71 23.92 -14.18 -5.32
N THR A 72 24.82 -14.86 -6.02
CA THR A 72 25.12 -14.62 -7.44
C THR A 72 25.06 -15.91 -8.25
N ALA A 73 24.49 -15.84 -9.45
CA ALA A 73 24.39 -16.98 -10.38
C ALA A 73 25.74 -17.42 -10.97
N THR A 74 26.85 -16.84 -10.52
CA THR A 74 28.21 -17.04 -11.06
C THR A 74 29.12 -17.86 -10.15
N THR A 75 28.74 -18.12 -8.89
CA THR A 75 29.49 -18.97 -7.95
C THR A 75 28.65 -19.39 -6.76
N ASP A 76 28.90 -20.59 -6.24
CA ASP A 76 28.31 -21.10 -4.98
C ASP A 76 28.99 -20.53 -3.73
N PHE A 77 30.03 -19.68 -3.89
CA PHE A 77 30.74 -19.02 -2.78
C PHE A 77 30.02 -17.72 -2.36
N SER A 78 28.84 -17.88 -1.78
CA SER A 78 27.95 -16.79 -1.35
C SER A 78 27.78 -16.80 0.18
N ALA A 79 27.75 -15.61 0.78
CA ALA A 79 27.48 -15.47 2.22
C ALA A 79 25.98 -15.40 2.54
N ALA A 80 25.09 -15.44 1.54
CA ALA A 80 23.66 -15.18 1.72
C ALA A 80 22.99 -16.18 2.68
N GLU A 81 23.25 -17.48 2.52
CA GLU A 81 22.67 -18.51 3.38
C GLU A 81 23.22 -18.44 4.82
N ALA A 82 24.55 -18.27 4.96
CA ALA A 82 25.19 -18.14 6.26
C ALA A 82 24.72 -16.87 7.00
N LEU A 83 24.54 -15.77 6.28
CA LEU A 83 23.99 -14.52 6.80
C LEU A 83 22.54 -14.71 7.25
N MET A 84 21.71 -15.37 6.43
CA MET A 84 20.33 -15.65 6.80
C MET A 84 20.26 -16.55 8.03
N ALA A 85 21.08 -17.60 8.12
CA ALA A 85 21.15 -18.48 9.29
C ALA A 85 21.53 -17.71 10.56
N MET A 86 22.58 -16.88 10.51
CA MET A 86 23.00 -16.03 11.63
C MET A 86 21.89 -15.04 12.04
N CYS A 87 21.24 -14.41 11.06
CA CYS A 87 20.10 -13.54 11.30
C CYS A 87 18.96 -14.25 12.04
N ARG A 88 18.65 -15.50 11.69
CA ARG A 88 17.63 -16.32 12.35
C ARG A 88 18.04 -16.77 13.75
N GLU A 89 19.31 -17.08 13.96
CA GLU A 89 19.84 -17.42 15.28
C GLU A 89 19.71 -16.22 16.24
N LEU A 90 20.12 -15.03 15.78
CA LEU A 90 20.12 -13.83 16.62
C LEU A 90 18.72 -13.25 16.82
N GLN A 91 17.87 -13.26 15.78
CA GLN A 91 16.54 -12.64 15.77
C GLN A 91 15.55 -13.54 15.00
N PRO A 92 15.01 -14.59 15.62
CA PRO A 92 14.21 -15.61 14.92
C PRO A 92 12.91 -15.07 14.30
N HIS A 93 12.40 -13.95 14.82
CA HIS A 93 11.18 -13.29 14.34
C HIS A 93 11.44 -12.14 13.34
N MET A 94 12.70 -11.90 12.95
CA MET A 94 13.01 -10.89 11.96
C MET A 94 12.38 -11.24 10.62
N ILE A 95 11.80 -10.25 9.94
CA ILE A 95 11.26 -10.44 8.60
C ILE A 95 12.33 -10.01 7.60
N VAL A 96 12.69 -10.88 6.66
CA VAL A 96 13.75 -10.70 5.67
C VAL A 96 13.13 -10.73 4.26
N ASN A 97 13.51 -9.78 3.41
CA ASN A 97 13.03 -9.75 2.02
C ASN A 97 13.77 -10.77 1.13
N ASP A 98 13.31 -10.91 -0.11
CA ASP A 98 13.84 -11.81 -1.12
C ASP A 98 15.05 -11.27 -1.90
N ARG A 99 15.63 -10.13 -1.49
CA ARG A 99 16.70 -9.46 -2.25
C ARG A 99 18.11 -10.00 -1.99
N LEU A 100 18.24 -11.02 -1.15
CA LEU A 100 19.49 -11.76 -1.01
C LEU A 100 19.75 -12.71 -2.18
N GLY A 101 18.78 -12.91 -3.09
CA GLY A 101 18.86 -13.88 -4.19
C GLY A 101 18.36 -15.28 -3.82
N ILE A 102 18.12 -15.51 -2.52
CA ILE A 102 17.50 -16.70 -1.95
C ILE A 102 16.08 -16.40 -1.44
N PRO A 103 15.21 -17.42 -1.24
CA PRO A 103 13.87 -17.20 -0.71
C PRO A 103 13.87 -16.44 0.62
N GLY A 104 13.21 -15.27 0.65
CA GLY A 104 12.90 -14.52 1.86
C GLY A 104 11.47 -14.73 2.37
N ASP A 105 11.11 -14.04 3.46
CA ASP A 105 9.77 -14.05 4.05
C ASP A 105 8.74 -13.26 3.24
N LEU A 106 9.20 -12.29 2.45
CA LEU A 106 8.35 -11.46 1.60
C LEU A 106 8.99 -11.15 0.25
N VAL A 107 8.14 -10.98 -0.75
CA VAL A 107 8.51 -10.56 -2.12
C VAL A 107 8.47 -9.04 -2.24
N THR A 108 9.43 -8.44 -2.95
CA THR A 108 9.61 -6.97 -2.99
C THR A 108 9.47 -6.33 -4.38
N PRO A 109 8.24 -6.23 -4.95
CA PRO A 109 8.01 -5.44 -6.15
C PRO A 109 8.39 -3.96 -5.93
N GLU A 110 9.13 -3.37 -6.86
CA GLU A 110 9.67 -2.02 -6.70
C GLU A 110 9.22 -1.09 -7.83
N GLN A 111 8.72 0.09 -7.45
CA GLN A 111 8.16 1.10 -8.35
C GLN A 111 6.93 0.64 -9.17
N TYR A 112 6.34 -0.53 -8.88
CA TYR A 112 5.06 -0.94 -9.44
C TYR A 112 4.16 -1.61 -8.40
N GLN A 113 2.86 -1.67 -8.69
CA GLN A 113 1.88 -2.40 -7.88
C GLN A 113 1.42 -3.64 -8.66
N PRO A 114 1.51 -4.85 -8.07
CA PRO A 114 0.93 -6.04 -8.68
C PRO A 114 -0.56 -5.87 -8.95
N SER A 115 -1.01 -6.25 -10.15
CA SER A 115 -2.44 -6.22 -10.52
C SER A 115 -3.24 -7.40 -9.99
N ARG A 116 -2.56 -8.40 -9.43
CA ARG A 116 -3.12 -9.61 -8.81
C ARG A 116 -2.24 -10.04 -7.64
N PRO A 117 -2.74 -10.87 -6.72
CA PRO A 117 -1.91 -11.48 -5.68
C PRO A 117 -0.66 -12.13 -6.28
N LEU A 118 0.48 -11.92 -5.63
CA LEU A 118 1.71 -12.61 -5.99
C LEU A 118 1.65 -14.03 -5.47
N GLU A 119 2.12 -14.97 -6.28
CA GLU A 119 2.07 -16.40 -5.99
C GLU A 119 3.42 -17.05 -6.31
N ARG A 120 3.79 -18.08 -5.55
CA ARG A 120 4.89 -18.99 -5.82
C ARG A 120 4.33 -20.40 -5.80
N ASP A 121 4.50 -21.13 -6.90
CA ASP A 121 3.95 -22.48 -7.09
C ASP A 121 2.43 -22.59 -6.84
N GLY A 122 1.69 -21.55 -7.22
CA GLY A 122 0.23 -21.47 -7.05
C GLY A 122 -0.22 -21.11 -5.62
N VAL A 123 0.71 -20.82 -4.71
CA VAL A 123 0.41 -20.40 -3.34
C VAL A 123 0.65 -18.90 -3.19
N PRO A 124 -0.33 -18.13 -2.66
CA PRO A 124 -0.13 -16.70 -2.38
C PRO A 124 1.05 -16.46 -1.45
N VAL A 125 1.88 -15.48 -1.80
CA VAL A 125 3.03 -15.05 -0.99
C VAL A 125 2.78 -13.70 -0.35
N LEU A 126 3.40 -13.48 0.81
CA LEU A 126 3.47 -12.14 1.39
C LEU A 126 4.36 -11.26 0.52
N TRP A 127 3.93 -10.02 0.30
CA TRP A 127 4.70 -9.06 -0.49
C TRP A 127 4.58 -7.66 0.05
N GLU A 128 5.61 -6.86 -0.22
CA GLU A 128 5.69 -5.45 0.13
C GLU A 128 6.14 -4.66 -1.11
N ALA A 129 5.27 -3.80 -1.64
CA ALA A 129 5.69 -2.87 -2.68
C ALA A 129 6.40 -1.66 -2.09
N CYS A 130 7.57 -1.32 -2.61
CA CYS A 130 8.23 -0.06 -2.34
C CYS A 130 7.99 0.94 -3.48
N GLN A 131 7.65 2.17 -3.11
CA GLN A 131 7.33 3.25 -4.04
C GLN A 131 8.07 4.51 -3.59
N THR A 132 8.67 5.22 -4.55
CA THR A 132 9.22 6.55 -4.26
C THR A 132 8.09 7.58 -4.30
N ALA A 133 8.19 8.55 -3.41
CA ALA A 133 7.36 9.75 -3.43
C ALA A 133 8.27 10.96 -3.21
N PRO A 134 7.93 12.13 -3.76
CA PRO A 134 8.65 13.36 -3.43
C PRO A 134 8.61 13.58 -1.91
N ARG A 135 9.71 14.11 -1.35
CA ARG A 135 9.77 14.49 0.06
C ARG A 135 8.86 15.69 0.30
N ASP A 136 7.61 15.42 0.63
CA ASP A 136 6.59 16.44 0.84
C ASP A 136 5.86 16.20 2.18
N ALA A 137 6.01 17.15 3.11
CA ALA A 137 5.31 17.10 4.38
C ALA A 137 3.78 17.21 4.21
N ALA A 138 3.32 17.93 3.19
CA ALA A 138 1.90 18.03 2.88
C ALA A 138 1.34 16.68 2.40
N LEU A 139 2.11 15.91 1.63
CA LEU A 139 1.74 14.56 1.23
C LEU A 139 1.55 13.64 2.45
N PHE A 140 2.51 13.60 3.37
CA PHE A 140 2.37 12.78 4.59
C PHE A 140 1.20 13.22 5.46
N ALA A 141 0.95 14.53 5.57
CA ALA A 141 -0.21 15.07 6.28
C ALA A 141 -1.53 14.64 5.62
N ALA A 142 -1.63 14.74 4.29
CA ALA A 142 -2.82 14.32 3.54
C ALA A 142 -3.08 12.81 3.67
N ILE A 143 -2.03 11.99 3.58
CA ILE A 143 -2.12 10.54 3.84
C ILE A 143 -2.61 10.29 5.27
N GLY A 144 -2.04 10.98 6.26
CA GLY A 144 -2.43 10.85 7.66
C GLY A 144 -3.89 11.23 7.91
N GLU A 145 -4.36 12.33 7.33
CA GLU A 145 -5.76 12.77 7.43
C GLU A 145 -6.71 11.75 6.81
N TRP A 146 -6.34 11.16 5.67
CA TRP A 146 -7.11 10.11 5.04
C TRP A 146 -7.12 8.84 5.91
N MET A 147 -5.96 8.39 6.39
CA MET A 147 -5.81 7.21 7.25
C MET A 147 -6.56 7.38 8.57
N HIS A 148 -6.61 8.58 9.14
CA HIS A 148 -7.37 8.86 10.35
C HIS A 148 -8.84 8.42 10.21
N ARG A 149 -9.44 8.70 9.05
CA ARG A 149 -10.84 8.41 8.74
C ARG A 149 -11.05 7.00 8.15
N HIS A 150 -10.05 6.45 7.47
CA HIS A 150 -10.22 5.25 6.64
C HIS A 150 -9.37 4.04 7.03
N ARG A 151 -8.49 4.13 8.05
CA ARG A 151 -7.55 3.06 8.44
C ARG A 151 -8.14 1.66 8.59
N ARG A 152 -9.45 1.53 8.85
CA ARG A 152 -10.12 0.22 8.97
C ARG A 152 -10.19 -0.55 7.64
N ALA A 153 -10.16 0.17 6.51
CA ALA A 153 -10.08 -0.40 5.17
C ALA A 153 -8.66 -0.80 4.75
N VAL A 154 -7.65 -0.55 5.61
CA VAL A 154 -6.24 -0.84 5.32
C VAL A 154 -5.64 -1.74 6.40
N HIS A 155 -5.65 -1.28 7.65
CA HIS A 155 -5.06 -2.00 8.77
C HIS A 155 -5.88 -3.24 9.14
N GLY A 156 -5.25 -4.40 8.94
CA GLY A 156 -5.85 -5.71 9.16
C GLY A 156 -6.89 -6.09 8.10
N ALA A 157 -6.98 -5.33 7.01
CA ALA A 157 -7.76 -5.72 5.84
C ALA A 157 -6.85 -6.46 4.85
N GLY A 158 -7.45 -7.38 4.09
CA GLY A 158 -6.78 -8.17 3.06
C GLY A 158 -7.57 -8.15 1.74
N PRO A 159 -7.22 -9.03 0.80
CA PRO A 159 -7.98 -9.21 -0.43
C PRO A 159 -9.42 -9.66 -0.12
N SER A 160 -10.34 -9.26 -0.99
CA SER A 160 -11.73 -9.71 -0.99
C SER A 160 -11.92 -10.83 -2.01
N ALA A 161 -12.81 -11.78 -1.72
CA ALA A 161 -13.25 -12.78 -2.70
C ALA A 161 -14.25 -12.21 -3.73
N PHE A 162 -14.82 -11.03 -3.46
CA PHE A 162 -15.74 -10.37 -4.37
C PHE A 162 -14.98 -9.62 -5.47
N THR A 163 -15.55 -9.61 -6.68
CA THR A 163 -15.02 -8.85 -7.81
C THR A 163 -15.49 -7.41 -7.74
N ALA A 164 -14.54 -6.46 -7.68
CA ALA A 164 -14.87 -5.04 -7.71
C ALA A 164 -15.25 -4.57 -9.13
N PRO A 165 -16.24 -3.68 -9.27
CA PRO A 165 -16.49 -3.02 -10.55
C PRO A 165 -15.35 -2.06 -10.91
N SER A 166 -15.32 -1.60 -12.17
CA SER A 166 -14.34 -0.61 -12.63
C SER A 166 -14.35 0.65 -11.75
N GLY A 167 -13.16 1.20 -11.47
CA GLY A 167 -13.00 2.38 -10.62
C GLY A 167 -13.16 2.11 -9.12
N VAL A 168 -13.34 0.86 -8.71
CA VAL A 168 -13.45 0.44 -7.31
C VAL A 168 -12.42 -0.64 -7.00
N THR A 169 -11.82 -0.56 -5.81
CA THR A 169 -11.02 -1.65 -5.25
C THR A 169 -11.65 -2.12 -3.96
N TYR A 170 -11.69 -3.44 -3.74
CA TYR A 170 -12.13 -4.00 -2.47
C TYR A 170 -10.97 -4.36 -1.56
N THR A 171 -11.13 -4.04 -0.28
CA THR A 171 -10.43 -4.69 0.81
C THR A 171 -11.44 -5.28 1.77
N GLN A 172 -11.07 -6.33 2.50
CA GLN A 172 -12.00 -7.02 3.39
C GLN A 172 -11.37 -7.35 4.74
N ARG A 173 -12.18 -7.26 5.80
CA ARG A 173 -11.81 -7.66 7.15
C ARG A 173 -12.99 -8.36 7.83
N GLY A 174 -12.98 -9.68 7.82
CA GLY A 174 -14.09 -10.49 8.33
C GLY A 174 -15.38 -10.19 7.56
N ASP A 175 -16.42 -9.78 8.29
CA ASP A 175 -17.75 -9.44 7.78
C ASP A 175 -17.84 -8.02 7.17
N ARG A 176 -16.71 -7.31 7.07
CA ARG A 176 -16.66 -5.93 6.56
C ARG A 176 -15.93 -5.88 5.23
N LEU A 177 -16.68 -5.56 4.19
CA LEU A 177 -16.16 -5.27 2.87
C LEU A 177 -16.03 -3.75 2.70
N TYR A 178 -14.88 -3.28 2.25
CA TYR A 178 -14.59 -1.88 2.03
C TYR A 178 -14.43 -1.62 0.53
N ALA A 179 -15.31 -0.80 -0.03
CA ALA A 179 -15.22 -0.34 -1.41
C ALA A 179 -14.48 1.00 -1.45
N CYS A 180 -13.26 0.99 -1.96
CA CYS A 180 -12.43 2.18 -2.20
C CYS A 180 -12.73 2.73 -3.60
N LEU A 181 -13.34 3.91 -3.68
CA LEU A 181 -13.81 4.49 -4.94
C LEU A 181 -12.76 5.45 -5.52
N PHE A 182 -12.06 5.01 -6.55
CA PHE A 182 -11.15 5.85 -7.34
C PHE A 182 -11.93 6.78 -8.28
N ASP A 183 -13.06 6.29 -8.78
CA ASP A 183 -14.01 7.08 -9.56
C ASP A 183 -15.30 7.28 -8.75
N TRP A 184 -15.81 8.53 -8.70
CA TRP A 184 -17.07 8.83 -8.04
C TRP A 184 -18.22 8.80 -9.06
N PRO A 185 -19.12 7.81 -9.03
CA PRO A 185 -20.16 7.70 -10.03
C PRO A 185 -21.30 8.68 -9.75
N PHE A 186 -22.05 9.03 -10.79
CA PHE A 186 -23.16 9.95 -10.68
C PHE A 186 -24.39 9.27 -10.05
N GLY A 187 -24.49 9.35 -8.73
CA GLY A 187 -25.69 9.01 -7.96
C GLY A 187 -25.97 7.53 -7.74
N LEU A 188 -25.49 6.63 -8.60
CA LEU A 188 -25.67 5.18 -8.43
C LEU A 188 -24.33 4.44 -8.55
N LEU A 189 -24.12 3.51 -7.62
CA LEU A 189 -23.01 2.55 -7.67
C LEU A 189 -23.57 1.14 -7.71
N HIS A 190 -23.24 0.41 -8.76
CA HIS A 190 -23.62 -0.98 -8.96
C HIS A 190 -22.51 -1.91 -8.47
N LEU A 191 -22.86 -2.83 -7.58
CA LEU A 191 -21.96 -3.77 -6.93
C LEU A 191 -22.42 -5.20 -7.29
N PRO A 192 -21.84 -5.82 -8.33
CA PRO A 192 -22.19 -7.18 -8.75
C PRO A 192 -22.03 -8.21 -7.61
N ASP A 193 -22.85 -9.25 -7.66
CA ASP A 193 -22.84 -10.41 -6.74
C ASP A 193 -23.06 -10.10 -5.25
N LEU A 194 -23.46 -8.87 -4.91
CA LEU A 194 -23.66 -8.41 -3.54
C LEU A 194 -25.14 -8.22 -3.15
N ALA A 195 -26.09 -8.41 -4.07
CA ALA A 195 -27.52 -8.41 -3.73
C ALA A 195 -27.84 -9.48 -2.68
N GLY A 196 -28.70 -9.16 -1.72
CA GLY A 196 -29.01 -10.02 -0.57
C GLY A 196 -27.86 -10.33 0.40
N ARG A 197 -26.61 -9.95 0.12
CA ARG A 197 -25.44 -10.26 0.98
C ARG A 197 -25.08 -9.15 1.96
N VAL A 198 -25.50 -7.92 1.69
CA VAL A 198 -25.16 -6.73 2.48
C VAL A 198 -26.30 -6.37 3.41
N ARG A 199 -26.00 -6.30 4.71
CA ARG A 199 -26.90 -5.88 5.78
C ARG A 199 -26.99 -4.36 5.90
N PHE A 200 -25.88 -3.67 5.67
CA PHE A 200 -25.77 -2.23 5.92
C PHE A 200 -24.64 -1.63 5.08
N ALA A 201 -24.85 -0.41 4.58
CA ALA A 201 -23.86 0.34 3.80
C ALA A 201 -23.72 1.76 4.35
N ARG A 202 -22.49 2.24 4.52
CA ARG A 202 -22.20 3.62 4.93
C ARG A 202 -20.93 4.17 4.32
N LEU A 203 -20.83 5.48 4.23
CA LEU A 203 -19.56 6.17 4.01
C LEU A 203 -18.69 6.06 5.27
N LEU A 204 -17.44 5.62 5.09
CA LEU A 204 -16.56 5.29 6.22
C LEU A 204 -16.04 6.54 6.95
N HIS A 205 -15.95 7.69 6.26
CA HIS A 205 -15.35 8.91 6.81
C HIS A 205 -16.26 9.66 7.80
N ASP A 206 -17.57 9.64 7.59
CA ASP A 206 -18.56 10.40 8.39
C ASP A 206 -19.64 9.52 8.99
N GLY A 207 -19.76 8.26 8.56
CA GLY A 207 -20.77 7.33 9.02
C GLY A 207 -22.12 7.45 8.32
N SER A 208 -22.24 8.31 7.31
CA SER A 208 -23.50 8.54 6.57
C SER A 208 -23.98 7.25 5.93
N GLU A 209 -25.22 6.85 6.25
CA GLU A 209 -25.84 5.66 5.69
C GLU A 209 -26.17 5.83 4.21
N LEU A 210 -25.92 4.79 3.42
CA LEU A 210 -26.23 4.75 2.00
C LEU A 210 -27.44 3.87 1.75
N ARG A 211 -28.37 4.38 0.95
CA ARG A 211 -29.56 3.62 0.58
C ARG A 211 -29.19 2.47 -0.37
N MET A 212 -29.50 1.26 0.06
CA MET A 212 -29.39 0.04 -0.72
C MET A 212 -30.69 -0.22 -1.48
N ARG A 213 -30.58 -0.60 -2.76
CA ARG A 213 -31.71 -0.96 -3.61
C ARG A 213 -31.33 -2.13 -4.51
N GLU A 214 -32.26 -3.05 -4.69
CA GLU A 214 -32.23 -3.99 -5.79
C GLU A 214 -33.18 -3.46 -6.87
N ILE A 215 -32.65 -3.22 -8.07
CA ILE A 215 -33.45 -2.70 -9.18
C ILE A 215 -34.16 -3.90 -9.83
N PRO A 216 -35.50 -3.88 -9.98
CA PRO A 216 -36.24 -4.98 -10.58
C PRO A 216 -35.73 -5.29 -11.99
N GLN A 217 -35.51 -6.56 -12.31
CA GLN A 217 -34.97 -6.99 -13.61
C GLN A 217 -35.84 -6.59 -14.81
N ALA A 218 -37.14 -6.36 -14.59
CA ALA A 218 -38.05 -5.86 -15.61
C ALA A 218 -37.88 -4.35 -15.92
N GLN A 219 -37.08 -3.61 -15.14
CA GLN A 219 -36.92 -2.17 -15.32
C GLN A 219 -36.11 -1.87 -16.58
N GLN A 220 -36.77 -1.22 -17.55
CA GLN A 220 -36.14 -0.69 -18.74
C GLN A 220 -35.66 0.75 -18.50
N ALA A 221 -34.63 1.16 -19.24
CA ALA A 221 -34.15 2.54 -19.18
C ALA A 221 -35.26 3.49 -19.66
N PHE A 222 -35.60 4.49 -18.85
CA PHE A 222 -36.58 5.52 -19.20
C PHE A 222 -36.24 6.85 -18.51
N ASN A 223 -36.02 7.90 -19.28
CA ASN A 223 -35.54 9.20 -18.79
C ASN A 223 -34.25 9.05 -17.95
N MET A 224 -34.28 9.54 -16.71
CA MET A 224 -33.18 9.47 -15.75
C MET A 224 -33.13 8.14 -14.98
N ASN A 225 -34.03 7.19 -15.26
CA ASN A 225 -33.99 5.86 -14.67
C ASN A 225 -33.13 4.94 -15.54
N PRO A 226 -32.04 4.37 -15.01
CA PRO A 226 -31.25 3.40 -15.76
C PRO A 226 -32.02 2.09 -15.95
N ALA A 227 -31.61 1.30 -16.94
CA ALA A 227 -32.03 -0.08 -17.05
C ALA A 227 -31.55 -0.89 -15.83
N ALA A 228 -32.21 -2.02 -15.57
CA ALA A 228 -31.78 -2.93 -14.53
C ALA A 228 -30.33 -3.41 -14.78
N PRO A 229 -29.46 -3.38 -13.76
CA PRO A 229 -28.16 -4.04 -13.84
C PRO A 229 -28.34 -5.56 -13.87
N PRO A 230 -27.28 -6.32 -14.18
CA PRO A 230 -27.33 -7.79 -14.17
C PRO A 230 -27.93 -8.34 -12.86
N PRO A 231 -28.64 -9.49 -12.90
CA PRO A 231 -29.15 -10.15 -11.70
C PRO A 231 -28.06 -10.33 -10.63
N GLY A 232 -28.45 -10.22 -9.35
CA GLY A 232 -27.49 -10.32 -8.24
C GLY A 232 -26.73 -9.03 -7.92
N THR A 233 -27.02 -7.92 -8.61
CA THR A 233 -26.35 -6.63 -8.37
C THR A 233 -27.02 -5.83 -7.25
N LEU A 234 -26.25 -5.47 -6.22
CA LEU A 234 -26.65 -4.47 -5.23
C LEU A 234 -26.42 -3.07 -5.80
N THR A 235 -27.40 -2.17 -5.70
CA THR A 235 -27.25 -0.77 -6.09
C THR A 235 -27.26 0.14 -4.86
N LEU A 236 -26.24 0.97 -4.72
CA LEU A 236 -26.19 2.03 -3.71
C LEU A 236 -26.55 3.37 -4.33
N THR A 237 -27.37 4.16 -3.64
CA THR A 237 -27.56 5.57 -3.97
C THR A 237 -26.49 6.42 -3.29
N LEU A 238 -25.67 7.08 -4.09
CA LEU A 238 -24.59 7.96 -3.63
C LEU A 238 -25.01 9.44 -3.67
N PRO A 239 -24.40 10.29 -2.82
CA PRO A 239 -24.49 11.74 -2.98
C PRO A 239 -24.04 12.20 -4.38
N THR A 240 -24.75 13.16 -4.96
CA THR A 240 -24.39 13.74 -6.27
C THR A 240 -23.00 14.38 -6.25
N ARG A 241 -22.63 15.01 -5.13
CA ARG A 241 -21.29 15.59 -4.92
C ARG A 241 -20.41 14.56 -4.24
N LYS A 242 -19.20 14.35 -4.78
CA LYS A 242 -18.15 13.57 -4.12
C LYS A 242 -17.84 14.21 -2.76
N PRO A 243 -17.76 13.43 -1.66
CA PRO A 243 -17.32 13.93 -0.38
C PRO A 243 -15.91 14.53 -0.46
N GLU A 244 -15.63 15.55 0.36
CA GLU A 244 -14.32 16.23 0.42
C GLU A 244 -13.27 15.37 1.16
N VAL A 245 -12.96 14.22 0.56
CA VAL A 245 -11.91 13.29 0.96
C VAL A 245 -11.16 12.83 -0.29
N ALA A 246 -9.85 12.59 -0.16
CA ALA A 246 -9.01 12.18 -1.28
C ALA A 246 -9.59 10.93 -2.00
N LEU A 247 -9.85 9.87 -1.24
CA LEU A 247 -10.42 8.61 -1.71
C LEU A 247 -11.62 8.20 -0.83
N PRO A 248 -12.87 8.34 -1.31
CA PRO A 248 -14.04 7.89 -0.56
C PRO A 248 -14.03 6.36 -0.38
N VAL A 249 -14.38 5.90 0.81
CA VAL A 249 -14.56 4.47 1.09
C VAL A 249 -15.97 4.22 1.62
N ILE A 250 -16.62 3.20 1.08
CA ILE A 250 -17.89 2.69 1.57
C ILE A 250 -17.60 1.43 2.40
N GLU A 251 -18.11 1.38 3.63
CA GLU A 251 -18.15 0.16 4.42
C GLU A 251 -19.47 -0.56 4.19
N LEU A 252 -19.37 -1.82 3.75
CA LEU A 252 -20.47 -2.76 3.59
C LEU A 252 -20.33 -3.82 4.67
N LEU A 253 -21.39 -3.99 5.46
CA LEU A 253 -21.49 -5.05 6.44
C LEU A 253 -22.21 -6.23 5.83
N LEU A 254 -21.56 -7.38 5.78
CA LEU A 254 -22.08 -8.60 5.18
C LEU A 254 -22.92 -9.39 6.21
N TRP A 255 -23.90 -10.17 5.74
CA TRP A 255 -24.64 -11.11 6.60
C TRP A 255 -23.76 -12.26 7.07
N ASP A 256 -22.95 -12.79 6.15
CA ASP A 256 -22.00 -13.86 6.40
C ASP A 256 -20.62 -13.45 5.85
N SER A 257 -19.56 -13.79 6.56
CA SER A 257 -18.21 -13.76 5.98
C SER A 257 -18.06 -14.95 5.03
N PRO A 258 -17.59 -14.74 3.79
CA PRO A 258 -17.17 -15.84 2.93
C PRO A 258 -15.99 -16.62 3.54
#